data_AF-A0A8S4QYW2-F1
#
_entry.id   AF-A0A8S4QYW2-F1
#
_cell.length_a   1.000
_cell.length_b   1.000
_cell.length_c   1.000
_cell.angle_alpha   90.00
_cell.angle_beta   90.00
_cell.angle_gamma   90.00
#
_symmetry.space_group_name_H-M   'P 1'
#
loop_
_entity.id
_entity.type
_entity.pdbx_description
1 polymer ?
#
loop_
_entity_poly.entity_id
_entity_poly.type
_entity_poly.pdbx_seq_one_letter_code
_entity_poly.pdbx_strand_id
1 'polypeptide(L)'
;MRAVLLIRAKITDPIAVTLSSGDILYTPPPPSSGAILVNILNILSGYNFNEDSINSTDNKILTYHRTLEAFKYAYAARTKLGDIDFLDLNEFLQNITAPEYGAQIRLRINDSSTSNDTNYYGATEYNKPDSGTAHISVIADNGDAVSMTSSINF
;
A
#
# COMPACT_ATOMS: atom_id res chain seq x y z
N MET A 1 -18.88 -18.43 26.04
CA MET A 1 -18.89 -19.52 25.02
C MET A 1 -19.89 -19.32 23.87
N ARG A 2 -20.77 -18.28 23.87
CA ARG A 2 -21.72 -18.01 22.76
C ARG A 2 -21.17 -17.16 21.60
N ALA A 3 -20.09 -16.41 21.79
CA ALA A 3 -19.57 -15.49 20.77
C ALA A 3 -18.89 -16.17 19.57
N VAL A 4 -18.26 -17.34 19.77
CA VAL A 4 -17.49 -18.04 18.72
C VAL A 4 -18.40 -18.61 17.62
N LEU A 5 -19.67 -18.89 17.92
CA LEU A 5 -20.61 -19.51 16.96
C LEU A 5 -21.10 -18.55 15.86
N LEU A 6 -20.86 -17.24 16.00
CA LEU A 6 -21.33 -16.22 15.04
C LEU A 6 -20.24 -15.71 14.09
N ILE A 7 -18.96 -16.04 14.33
CA ILE A 7 -17.85 -15.54 13.54
C ILE A 7 -17.64 -16.44 12.31
N ARG A 8 -17.58 -15.84 11.12
CA ARG A 8 -17.28 -16.51 9.85
C ARG A 8 -16.33 -15.68 9.03
N ALA A 9 -15.46 -16.34 8.27
CA ALA A 9 -14.64 -15.68 7.27
C ALA A 9 -15.54 -15.10 6.16
N LYS A 10 -15.22 -13.89 5.71
CA LYS A 10 -15.85 -13.27 4.54
C LYS A 10 -14.95 -13.50 3.33
N ILE A 11 -15.55 -13.97 2.24
CA ILE A 11 -14.88 -14.07 0.94
C ILE A 11 -15.20 -12.78 0.18
N THR A 12 -14.16 -12.10 -0.29
CA THR A 12 -14.28 -10.82 -0.99
C THR A 12 -13.39 -10.82 -2.23
N ASP A 13 -13.79 -10.02 -3.22
CA ASP A 13 -12.98 -9.81 -4.41
C ASP A 13 -11.72 -8.98 -4.06
N PRO A 14 -10.57 -9.30 -4.67
CA PRO A 14 -9.35 -8.54 -4.47
C PRO A 14 -9.43 -7.17 -5.17
N ILE A 15 -8.60 -6.24 -4.70
CA ILE A 15 -8.22 -5.08 -5.51
C ILE A 15 -7.27 -5.61 -6.61
N ALA A 16 -7.67 -5.43 -7.87
CA ALA A 16 -6.90 -5.84 -9.04
C ALA A 16 -6.48 -4.61 -9.85
N VAL A 17 -5.18 -4.43 -10.08
CA VAL A 17 -4.62 -3.25 -10.76
C VAL A 17 -3.62 -3.67 -11.82
N THR A 18 -3.72 -3.10 -13.02
CA THR A 18 -2.74 -3.33 -14.08
C THR A 18 -1.51 -2.47 -13.84
N LEU A 19 -0.33 -3.10 -13.76
CA LEU A 19 0.95 -2.44 -13.63
C LEU A 19 1.46 -1.95 -14.99
N SER A 20 2.46 -1.07 -14.99
CA SER A 20 3.08 -0.58 -16.23
C SER A 20 3.76 -1.68 -17.06
N SER A 21 4.10 -2.82 -16.45
CA SER A 21 4.60 -4.02 -17.16
C SER A 21 3.51 -4.76 -17.96
N GLY A 22 2.23 -4.49 -17.69
CA GLY A 22 1.09 -5.26 -18.18
C GLY A 22 0.64 -6.38 -17.23
N ASP A 23 1.40 -6.66 -16.16
CA ASP A 23 0.99 -7.63 -15.14
C ASP A 23 -0.18 -7.09 -14.29
N ILE A 24 -0.98 -8.00 -13.73
CA ILE A 24 -2.07 -7.63 -12.81
C ILE A 24 -1.60 -7.89 -11.37
N LEU A 25 -1.55 -6.84 -10.58
CA LEU A 25 -1.36 -6.92 -9.13
C LEU A 25 -2.71 -7.22 -8.46
N TYR A 26 -2.74 -8.28 -7.66
CA TYR A 26 -3.85 -8.60 -6.77
C TYR A 26 -3.46 -8.33 -5.31
N THR A 27 -4.31 -7.60 -4.58
CA THR A 27 -4.10 -7.30 -3.17
C THR A 27 -5.43 -7.32 -2.40
N PRO A 28 -5.47 -7.73 -1.12
CA PRO A 28 -6.72 -7.76 -0.35
C PRO A 28 -7.35 -6.37 -0.20
N PRO A 29 -8.70 -6.26 -0.24
CA PRO A 29 -9.42 -5.02 0.05
C PRO A 29 -9.42 -4.71 1.56
N PRO A 30 -9.95 -3.54 1.98
CA PRO A 30 -10.28 -3.29 3.37
C PRO A 30 -11.05 -4.46 4.02
N PRO A 31 -10.78 -4.78 5.30
CA PRO A 31 -10.00 -3.98 6.26
C PRO A 31 -8.47 -4.06 6.09
N SER A 32 -7.95 -4.80 5.09
CA SER A 32 -6.52 -4.77 4.77
C SER A 32 -6.11 -3.45 4.09
N SER A 33 -4.83 -3.08 4.21
CA SER A 33 -4.26 -1.86 3.63
C SER A 33 -3.74 -2.05 2.19
N GLY A 34 -4.24 -3.03 1.43
CA GLY A 34 -3.77 -3.34 0.07
C GLY A 34 -3.78 -2.14 -0.89
N ALA A 35 -4.79 -1.27 -0.77
CA ALA A 35 -4.89 -0.04 -1.56
C ALA A 35 -3.70 0.92 -1.38
N ILE A 36 -2.99 0.85 -0.25
CA ILE A 36 -1.80 1.67 0.02
C ILE A 36 -0.61 1.19 -0.80
N LEU A 37 -0.46 -0.12 -1.02
CA LEU A 37 0.55 -0.64 -1.94
C LEU A 37 0.31 -0.14 -3.37
N VAL A 38 -0.94 -0.17 -3.83
CA VAL A 38 -1.32 0.38 -5.14
C VAL A 38 -0.96 1.86 -5.22
N ASN A 39 -1.30 2.64 -4.18
CA ASN A 39 -0.98 4.06 -4.12
C ASN A 39 0.53 4.34 -4.25
N ILE A 40 1.35 3.60 -3.49
CA ILE A 40 2.82 3.67 -3.55
C ILE A 40 3.30 3.40 -4.98
N LEU A 41 2.83 2.31 -5.61
CA LEU A 41 3.24 1.94 -6.96
C LEU A 41 2.81 2.99 -7.99
N ASN A 42 1.62 3.57 -7.84
CA ASN A 42 1.15 4.66 -8.69
C ASN A 42 2.00 5.92 -8.53
N ILE A 43 2.54 6.21 -7.34
CA ILE A 43 3.48 7.33 -7.13
C ILE A 43 4.83 6.99 -7.77
N LEU A 44 5.34 5.78 -7.59
CA LEU A 44 6.68 5.43 -8.07
C LEU A 44 6.75 5.19 -9.58
N SER A 45 5.66 4.75 -10.20
CA SER A 45 5.61 4.42 -11.64
C SER A 45 6.03 5.58 -12.53
N GLY A 46 5.70 6.83 -12.17
CA GLY A 46 6.06 8.00 -12.97
C GLY A 46 7.53 8.41 -12.91
N TYR A 47 8.35 7.82 -12.04
CA TYR A 47 9.79 8.05 -12.03
C TYR A 47 10.55 7.16 -13.02
N ASN A 48 9.88 6.14 -13.60
CA ASN A 48 10.46 5.23 -14.60
C ASN A 48 11.82 4.64 -14.15
N PHE A 49 11.87 4.12 -12.92
CA PHE A 49 13.10 3.55 -12.39
C PHE A 49 13.65 2.44 -13.29
N ASN A 50 14.95 2.50 -13.50
CA ASN A 50 15.72 1.60 -14.35
C ASN A 50 17.11 1.37 -13.74
N GLU A 51 17.99 0.67 -14.46
CA GLU A 51 19.36 0.38 -13.98
C GLU A 51 20.13 1.67 -13.63
N ASP A 52 19.94 2.76 -14.37
CA ASP A 52 20.60 4.03 -14.11
C ASP A 52 20.15 4.70 -12.82
N SER A 53 18.93 4.40 -12.36
CA SER A 53 18.38 4.93 -11.11
C SER A 53 19.17 4.48 -9.88
N ILE A 54 20.01 3.45 -10.01
CA ILE A 54 20.85 2.93 -8.93
C ILE A 54 22.31 2.71 -9.33
N ASN A 55 22.75 3.26 -10.46
CA ASN A 55 24.11 3.04 -10.97
C ASN A 55 25.20 3.88 -10.25
N SER A 56 24.80 4.95 -9.55
CA SER A 56 25.68 5.88 -8.84
C SER A 56 25.17 6.17 -7.43
N THR A 57 26.03 6.71 -6.56
CA THR A 57 25.63 7.10 -5.20
C THR A 57 24.52 8.14 -5.21
N ASP A 58 24.63 9.17 -6.05
CA ASP A 58 23.64 10.25 -6.12
C ASP A 58 22.28 9.75 -6.64
N ASN A 59 22.28 8.90 -7.67
CA ASN A 59 21.05 8.31 -8.20
C ASN A 59 20.38 7.38 -7.17
N LYS A 60 21.17 6.57 -6.43
CA LYS A 60 20.64 5.74 -5.34
C LYS A 60 20.00 6.59 -4.25
N ILE A 61 20.67 7.66 -3.82
CA ILE A 61 20.14 8.58 -2.81
C ILE A 61 18.81 9.15 -3.27
N LEU A 62 18.73 9.64 -4.51
CA LEU A 62 17.50 10.20 -5.06
C LEU A 62 16.38 9.17 -5.18
N THR A 63 16.69 7.95 -5.62
CA THR A 63 15.74 6.83 -5.71
C THR A 63 15.18 6.46 -4.33
N TYR A 64 16.05 6.35 -3.31
CA TYR A 64 15.61 6.09 -1.95
C TYR A 64 14.80 7.24 -1.37
N HIS A 65 15.21 8.48 -1.61
CA HIS A 65 14.45 9.67 -1.18
C HIS A 65 13.03 9.65 -1.73
N ARG A 66 12.86 9.47 -3.05
CA ARG A 66 11.54 9.39 -3.69
C ARG A 66 10.72 8.20 -3.19
N THR A 67 11.36 7.06 -2.93
CA THR A 67 10.70 5.88 -2.36
C THR A 67 10.18 6.16 -0.94
N LEU A 68 10.99 6.79 -0.10
CA LEU A 68 10.62 7.16 1.27
C LEU A 68 9.50 8.21 1.28
N GLU A 69 9.56 9.24 0.44
CA GLU A 69 8.51 10.25 0.35
C GLU A 69 7.19 9.64 -0.17
N ALA A 70 7.24 8.72 -1.14
CA ALA A 70 6.07 7.98 -1.58
C ALA A 70 5.43 7.17 -0.43
N PHE A 71 6.25 6.49 0.38
CA PHE A 71 5.76 5.79 1.57
C PHE A 71 5.11 6.75 2.56
N LYS A 72 5.71 7.91 2.83
CA LYS A 72 5.15 8.87 3.80
C LYS A 72 3.80 9.41 3.38
N TYR A 73 3.62 9.77 2.12
CA TYR A 73 2.31 10.18 1.61
C TYR A 73 1.29 9.04 1.64
N ALA A 74 1.68 7.83 1.22
CA ALA A 74 0.78 6.70 1.19
C ALA A 74 0.37 6.22 2.61
N TYR A 75 1.30 6.22 3.57
CA TYR A 75 1.02 5.90 4.97
C TYR A 75 0.21 6.99 5.67
N ALA A 76 0.32 8.25 5.25
CA ALA A 76 -0.59 9.30 5.69
C ALA A 76 -2.02 9.04 5.18
N ALA A 77 -2.20 8.56 3.95
CA ALA A 77 -3.51 8.12 3.47
C ALA A 77 -4.01 6.88 4.23
N ARG A 78 -3.11 5.96 4.63
CA ARG A 78 -3.44 4.76 5.41
C ARG A 78 -4.18 5.07 6.70
N THR A 79 -3.92 6.21 7.36
CA THR A 79 -4.60 6.58 8.62
C THR A 79 -6.10 6.83 8.46
N LYS A 80 -6.60 6.86 7.22
CA LYS A 80 -8.02 7.05 6.88
C LYS A 80 -8.71 5.73 6.49
N LEU A 81 -7.97 4.62 6.44
CA LEU A 81 -8.54 3.30 6.20
C LEU A 81 -9.16 2.73 7.47
N GLY A 82 -10.16 1.88 7.29
CA GLY A 82 -10.75 1.08 8.34
C GLY A 82 -11.62 -0.02 7.75
N ASP A 83 -12.53 -0.54 8.56
CA ASP A 83 -13.44 -1.61 8.15
C ASP A 83 -14.65 -1.04 7.40
N ILE A 84 -14.89 -1.54 6.19
CA ILE A 84 -15.95 -1.11 5.28
C ILE A 84 -17.36 -1.41 5.81
N ASP A 85 -17.49 -2.32 6.78
CA ASP A 85 -18.77 -2.53 7.45
C ASP A 85 -19.15 -1.33 8.36
N PHE A 86 -18.19 -0.46 8.69
CA PHE A 86 -18.35 0.66 9.62
C PHE A 86 -18.05 2.03 8.99
N LEU A 87 -17.27 2.08 7.91
CA LEU A 87 -16.87 3.30 7.21
C LEU A 87 -17.19 3.21 5.72
N ASP A 88 -17.77 4.28 5.15
CA ASP A 88 -17.89 4.39 3.70
C ASP A 88 -16.55 4.84 3.11
N LEU A 89 -15.87 3.90 2.43
CA LEU A 89 -14.55 4.10 1.85
C LEU A 89 -14.57 4.08 0.32
N ASN A 90 -15.74 4.04 -0.33
CA ASN A 90 -15.82 3.79 -1.77
C ASN A 90 -15.09 4.87 -2.60
N GLU A 91 -15.42 6.14 -2.39
CA GLU A 91 -14.77 7.26 -3.08
C GLU A 91 -13.29 7.36 -2.72
N PHE A 92 -12.96 7.13 -1.44
CA PHE A 92 -11.58 7.18 -0.97
C PHE A 92 -10.71 6.12 -1.65
N LEU A 93 -11.19 4.88 -1.71
CA LEU A 93 -10.48 3.76 -2.36
C LEU A 93 -10.33 3.99 -3.86
N GLN A 94 -11.38 4.47 -4.54
CA GLN A 94 -11.30 4.83 -5.96
C GLN A 94 -10.23 5.90 -6.20
N ASN A 95 -10.18 6.93 -5.37
CA ASN A 95 -9.20 7.99 -5.49
C ASN A 95 -7.77 7.52 -5.23
N ILE A 96 -7.50 6.85 -4.09
CA ILE A 96 -6.11 6.50 -3.74
C ILE A 96 -5.52 5.39 -4.64
N THR A 97 -6.37 4.58 -5.27
CA THR A 97 -5.93 3.54 -6.22
C THR A 97 -5.82 4.05 -7.67
N ALA A 98 -6.26 5.27 -7.95
CA ALA A 98 -6.16 5.88 -9.27
C ALA A 98 -4.71 6.31 -9.60
N PRO A 99 -4.23 6.10 -10.84
CA PRO A 99 -2.93 6.58 -11.29
C PRO A 99 -2.76 8.10 -11.15
N GLU A 100 -3.83 8.86 -11.40
CA GLU A 100 -3.85 10.33 -11.32
C GLU A 100 -3.54 10.82 -9.91
N TYR A 101 -4.03 10.13 -8.89
CA TYR A 101 -3.75 10.47 -7.50
C TYR A 101 -2.26 10.30 -7.17
N GLY A 102 -1.62 9.23 -7.66
CA GLY A 102 -0.18 9.04 -7.56
C GLY A 102 0.61 10.14 -8.28
N ALA A 103 0.12 10.61 -9.43
CA ALA A 103 0.69 11.75 -10.14
C ALA A 103 0.60 13.06 -9.35
N GLN A 104 -0.55 13.33 -8.71
CA GLN A 104 -0.71 14.53 -7.86
C GLN A 104 0.22 14.50 -6.66
N ILE A 105 0.45 13.33 -6.05
CA ILE A 105 1.40 13.20 -4.95
C ILE A 105 2.83 13.43 -5.44
N ARG A 106 3.24 12.86 -6.58
CA ARG A 106 4.60 13.10 -7.13
C ARG A 106 4.91 14.58 -7.30
N LEU A 107 3.95 15.40 -7.71
CA LEU A 107 4.13 16.86 -7.86
C LEU A 107 4.44 17.57 -6.53
N ARG A 108 4.14 16.93 -5.39
CA ARG A 108 4.41 17.46 -4.05
C ARG A 108 5.73 16.95 -3.46
N ILE A 109 6.33 15.91 -4.04
CA ILE A 109 7.61 15.38 -3.58
C ILE A 109 8.73 16.35 -4.00
N ASN A 110 9.45 16.87 -3.01
CA ASN A 110 10.63 17.72 -3.23
C ASN A 110 11.88 16.86 -3.13
N ASP A 111 12.63 16.73 -4.23
CA ASP A 111 13.84 15.90 -4.30
C ASP A 111 14.99 16.34 -3.38
N SER A 112 14.95 17.56 -2.84
CA SER A 112 16.00 18.15 -2.02
C SER A 112 15.67 18.24 -0.53
N SER A 113 14.45 17.86 -0.10
CA SER A 113 14.03 18.03 1.29
C SER A 113 12.93 17.06 1.71
N THR A 114 12.82 16.81 3.00
CA THR A 114 11.78 15.98 3.62
C THR A 114 11.23 16.67 4.87
N SER A 115 9.99 16.38 5.26
CA SER A 115 9.38 16.92 6.48
C SER A 115 9.26 15.84 7.57
N ASN A 116 9.48 16.21 8.84
CA ASN A 116 9.18 15.33 9.98
C ASN A 116 7.76 15.54 10.54
N ASP A 117 7.03 16.55 10.05
CA ASP A 117 5.65 16.80 10.45
C ASP A 117 4.70 15.88 9.68
N THR A 118 3.97 15.02 10.39
CA THR A 118 3.00 14.09 9.79
C THR A 118 1.82 14.83 9.16
N ASN A 119 1.48 16.04 9.65
CA ASN A 119 0.40 16.84 9.09
C ASN A 119 0.72 17.34 7.67
N TYR A 120 2.01 17.56 7.36
CA TYR A 120 2.45 17.91 6.01
C TYR A 120 2.02 16.88 4.96
N TYR A 121 2.04 15.59 5.34
CA TYR A 121 1.63 14.46 4.51
C TYR A 121 0.12 14.19 4.58
N GLY A 122 -0.60 14.78 5.54
CA GLY A 122 -2.05 14.66 5.70
C GLY A 122 -2.50 13.46 6.54
N ALA A 123 -1.63 12.96 7.44
CA ALA A 123 -1.97 11.91 8.39
C ALA A 123 -2.90 12.44 9.48
N THR A 124 -3.87 11.62 9.90
CA THR A 124 -4.88 11.99 10.91
C THR A 124 -4.64 11.34 12.27
N GLU A 125 -3.92 10.23 12.32
CA GLU A 125 -3.70 9.44 13.53
C GLU A 125 -2.32 8.77 13.53
N TYR A 126 -1.88 8.34 14.71
CA TYR A 126 -0.66 7.54 14.88
C TYR A 126 -1.02 6.06 15.06
N ASN A 127 -0.44 5.19 14.24
CA ASN A 127 -0.61 3.75 14.36
C ASN A 127 0.30 3.21 15.46
N LYS A 128 -0.22 2.38 16.36
CA LYS A 128 0.60 1.66 17.33
C LYS A 128 1.51 0.66 16.61
N PRO A 129 2.75 0.44 17.08
CA PRO A 129 3.60 -0.65 16.59
C PRO A 129 2.87 -1.98 16.74
N ASP A 130 2.95 -2.83 15.71
CA ASP A 130 2.55 -4.23 15.80
C ASP A 130 3.78 -5.14 15.94
N SER A 131 3.55 -6.39 16.34
CA SER A 131 4.59 -7.41 16.34
C SER A 131 3.98 -8.78 16.06
N GLY A 132 4.70 -9.63 15.33
CA GLY A 132 4.30 -11.02 15.09
C GLY A 132 3.37 -11.21 13.88
N THR A 133 3.94 -11.20 12.67
CA THR A 133 3.25 -11.58 11.43
C THR A 133 4.05 -12.65 10.69
N ALA A 134 3.37 -13.63 10.10
CA ALA A 134 3.95 -14.64 9.22
C ALA A 134 3.28 -14.58 7.84
N HIS A 135 4.08 -14.84 6.79
CA HIS A 135 3.61 -14.93 5.41
C HIS A 135 4.08 -16.25 4.80
N ILE A 136 3.20 -16.91 4.04
CA ILE A 136 3.52 -18.10 3.26
C ILE A 136 3.07 -17.92 1.82
N SER A 137 3.85 -18.47 0.89
CA SER A 137 3.53 -18.53 -0.53
C SER A 137 3.67 -19.97 -1.00
N VAL A 138 2.68 -20.47 -1.73
CA VAL A 138 2.63 -21.84 -2.24
C VAL A 138 2.30 -21.79 -3.72
N ILE A 139 3.03 -22.55 -4.53
CA ILE A 139 2.72 -22.82 -5.93
C ILE A 139 2.66 -24.34 -6.06
N ALA A 140 1.56 -24.87 -6.57
CA ALA A 140 1.35 -26.29 -6.79
C ALA A 140 1.58 -26.67 -8.26
N ASP A 141 1.89 -27.94 -8.51
CA ASP A 141 2.22 -28.45 -9.84
C ASP A 141 1.06 -28.33 -10.85
N ASN A 142 -0.17 -28.19 -10.37
CA ASN A 142 -1.37 -27.97 -11.17
C ASN A 142 -1.58 -26.49 -11.56
N GLY A 143 -0.69 -25.58 -11.13
CA GLY A 143 -0.77 -24.15 -11.40
C GLY A 143 -1.52 -23.33 -10.35
N ASP A 144 -2.04 -23.95 -9.29
CA ASP A 144 -2.65 -23.21 -8.18
C ASP A 144 -1.58 -22.42 -7.41
N ALA A 145 -1.92 -21.18 -7.05
CA ALA A 145 -1.06 -20.32 -6.26
C ALA A 145 -1.81 -19.77 -5.04
N VAL A 146 -1.19 -19.80 -3.87
CA VAL A 146 -1.74 -19.28 -2.61
C VAL A 146 -0.74 -18.32 -1.98
N SER A 147 -1.23 -17.15 -1.58
CA SER A 147 -0.51 -16.15 -0.80
C SER A 147 -1.31 -15.88 0.47
N MET A 148 -0.72 -16.19 1.64
CA MET A 148 -1.42 -16.13 2.93
C MET A 148 -0.58 -15.39 3.96
N THR A 149 -1.18 -14.40 4.60
CA THR A 149 -0.60 -13.66 5.72
C THR A 149 -1.45 -13.90 6.97
N SER A 150 -0.81 -14.21 8.08
CA SER A 150 -1.46 -14.39 9.39
C SER A 150 -0.69 -13.67 10.48
N SER A 151 -1.40 -13.10 11.44
CA SER A 151 -0.82 -12.32 12.53
C SER A 151 -1.54 -12.61 13.84
N ILE A 152 -0.80 -12.52 14.95
CA ILE A 152 -1.33 -12.49 16.31
C ILE A 152 -0.79 -11.21 16.95
N ASN A 153 -1.60 -10.15 16.90
CA ASN A 153 -1.29 -8.90 17.58
C ASN A 153 -1.67 -9.03 19.06
N PHE A 154 -0.72 -8.84 19.97
CA PHE A 154 -0.93 -8.84 21.42
C PHE A 154 -0.67 -7.46 22.03
#